data_AF-A0A9D6MBC5-F1
#
_entry.id   AF-A0A9D6MBC5-F1
#
_cell.length_a   1.000
_cell.length_b   1.000
_cell.length_c   1.000
_cell.angle_alpha   90.00
_cell.angle_beta   90.00
_cell.angle_gamma   90.00
#
_symmetry.space_group_name_H-M   'P 1'
#
loop_
_entity.id
_entity.type
_entity.pdbx_description
1 polymer ?
#
loop_
_entity_poly.entity_id
_entity_poly.type
_entity_poly.pdbx_seq_one_letter_code
_entity_poly.pdbx_strand_id
1 'polypeptide(L)'
;MAVISMKALLETGVHFGHRTRKWNPKMKPFIFTERNGIHIIDLQQTLNSLESAFALVRDAVANGGMLLFVGTKRQAQEAIGAEAERCGAPHVNQRWLGGMLTNWRTMRERIMELKKLEERRDKGEFELITKKEGLVLTRKIAKLEERLGGIREMARLPELIFVVDVRREHTAIHEANILNIPVIAMVDTNCDPGGVDYVIPANDDAIRAIKLVAGAMADAVLEGKAMRKDAEPAEGAPEAEAAREAGYAETDEELLGAATLAKLRGGELFPEEKVSVEKLAAAEVLAETPLTTVADDKVTEEIEEVADPDEEGVEAEA
;
A
#
# COMPACT_ATOMS: atom_id res chain seq x y z
N MET A 1 9.78 14.01 -22.90
CA MET A 1 9.02 12.94 -23.60
C MET A 1 9.92 11.75 -23.95
N ALA A 2 10.09 10.82 -23.00
CA ALA A 2 10.69 9.52 -23.28
C ALA A 2 9.62 8.65 -23.96
N VAL A 3 9.52 8.73 -25.29
CA VAL A 3 8.55 7.93 -26.06
C VAL A 3 8.99 6.48 -26.01
N ILE A 4 8.31 5.67 -25.20
CA ILE A 4 8.50 4.22 -25.21
C ILE A 4 8.07 3.70 -26.57
N SER A 5 9.00 3.09 -27.30
CA SER A 5 8.67 2.50 -28.59
C SER A 5 7.78 1.26 -28.41
N MET A 6 6.88 1.02 -29.37
CA MET A 6 6.09 -0.22 -29.42
C MET A 6 6.97 -1.47 -29.41
N LYS A 7 8.16 -1.39 -30.03
CA LYS A 7 9.17 -2.46 -30.02
C LYS A 7 9.64 -2.78 -28.60
N ALA A 8 9.89 -1.77 -27.77
CA ALA A 8 10.29 -1.97 -26.38
C ALA A 8 9.18 -2.65 -25.55
N LEU A 9 7.91 -2.27 -25.75
CA LEU A 9 6.77 -2.94 -25.09
C LEU A 9 6.66 -4.42 -25.50
N LEU A 10 6.96 -4.72 -26.77
CA LEU A 10 6.93 -6.07 -27.30
C LEU A 10 8.08 -6.93 -26.76
N GLU A 11 9.30 -6.41 -26.72
CA GLU A 11 10.49 -7.10 -26.20
C GLU A 11 10.43 -7.36 -24.69
N THR A 12 9.83 -6.44 -23.93
CA THR A 12 9.66 -6.58 -22.47
C THR A 12 8.53 -7.54 -22.09
N GLY A 13 7.61 -7.83 -23.00
CA GLY A 13 6.50 -8.77 -22.78
C GLY A 13 5.26 -8.13 -22.14
N VAL A 14 5.05 -6.82 -22.32
CA VAL A 14 3.89 -6.09 -21.78
C VAL A 14 2.55 -6.57 -22.38
N HIS A 15 2.58 -7.08 -23.61
CA HIS A 15 1.41 -7.53 -24.36
C HIS A 15 0.85 -8.89 -23.91
N PHE A 16 1.56 -9.64 -23.07
CA PHE A 16 1.07 -10.93 -22.60
C PHE A 16 0.10 -10.74 -21.44
N GLY A 17 -1.12 -11.25 -21.59
CA GLY A 17 -2.07 -11.35 -20.48
C GLY A 17 -2.07 -12.74 -19.84
N HIS A 18 -3.14 -13.04 -19.13
CA HIS A 18 -3.40 -14.33 -18.49
C HIS A 18 -4.07 -15.35 -19.42
N ARG A 19 -4.22 -16.58 -18.91
CA ARG A 19 -4.93 -17.66 -19.60
C ARG A 19 -6.40 -17.33 -19.83
N THR A 20 -6.98 -17.84 -20.90
CA THR A 20 -8.39 -17.60 -21.30
C THR A 20 -9.44 -18.02 -20.26
N ARG A 21 -9.10 -18.91 -19.33
CA ARG A 21 -10.00 -19.30 -18.22
C ARG A 21 -10.01 -18.29 -17.06
N LYS A 22 -9.03 -17.39 -16.99
CA LYS A 22 -8.78 -16.50 -15.85
C LYS A 22 -8.86 -15.02 -16.27
N TRP A 23 -9.78 -14.68 -17.16
CA TRP A 23 -9.96 -13.31 -17.63
C TRP A 23 -11.22 -12.66 -17.03
N ASN A 24 -11.23 -11.35 -16.96
CA ASN A 24 -12.37 -10.56 -16.56
C ASN A 24 -13.11 -10.02 -17.81
N PRO A 25 -14.43 -10.24 -17.96
CA PRO A 25 -15.20 -9.75 -19.09
C PRO A 25 -15.09 -8.23 -19.36
N LYS A 26 -14.87 -7.41 -18.32
CA LYS A 26 -14.70 -5.96 -18.47
C LYS A 26 -13.40 -5.58 -19.17
N MET A 27 -12.41 -6.47 -19.20
CA MET A 27 -11.15 -6.25 -19.93
C MET A 27 -11.26 -6.55 -21.43
N LYS A 28 -12.42 -7.01 -21.92
CA LYS A 28 -12.66 -7.31 -23.35
C LYS A 28 -12.21 -6.20 -24.31
N PRO A 29 -12.44 -4.91 -24.06
CA PRO A 29 -12.03 -3.84 -24.98
C PRO A 29 -10.51 -3.72 -25.16
N PHE A 30 -9.74 -4.11 -24.14
CA PHE A 30 -8.28 -3.99 -24.12
C PHE A 30 -7.57 -5.25 -24.64
N ILE A 31 -8.31 -6.36 -24.84
CA ILE A 31 -7.78 -7.62 -25.36
C ILE A 31 -7.88 -7.61 -26.88
N PHE A 32 -6.74 -7.77 -27.55
CA PHE A 32 -6.65 -7.82 -29.00
C PHE A 32 -7.05 -9.19 -29.56
N THR A 33 -6.40 -10.26 -29.08
CA THR A 33 -6.67 -11.63 -29.55
C THR A 33 -6.23 -12.66 -28.51
N GLU A 34 -6.47 -13.94 -28.77
CA GLU A 34 -5.94 -15.05 -27.98
C GLU A 34 -5.04 -15.94 -28.84
N ARG A 35 -3.90 -16.37 -28.29
CA ARG A 35 -2.97 -17.28 -28.96
C ARG A 35 -2.46 -18.29 -27.96
N ASN A 36 -2.52 -19.58 -28.31
CA ASN A 36 -2.10 -20.68 -27.44
C ASN A 36 -2.75 -20.65 -26.04
N GLY A 37 -4.00 -20.18 -25.94
CA GLY A 37 -4.73 -20.06 -24.68
C GLY A 37 -4.28 -18.93 -23.76
N ILE A 38 -3.50 -17.96 -24.27
CA ILE A 38 -3.09 -16.73 -23.56
C ILE A 38 -3.71 -15.53 -24.28
N HIS A 39 -4.29 -14.59 -23.53
CA HIS A 39 -4.78 -13.33 -24.09
C HIS A 39 -3.61 -12.40 -24.44
N ILE A 40 -3.73 -11.72 -25.57
CA ILE A 40 -2.81 -10.70 -26.03
C ILE A 40 -3.49 -9.35 -25.86
N ILE A 41 -2.85 -8.45 -25.12
CA ILE A 41 -3.30 -7.08 -24.86
C ILE A 41 -2.95 -6.21 -26.07
N ASP A 42 -3.83 -5.27 -26.40
CA ASP A 42 -3.62 -4.29 -27.47
C ASP A 42 -2.59 -3.23 -27.05
N LEU A 43 -1.39 -3.30 -27.64
CA LEU A 43 -0.30 -2.36 -27.35
C LEU A 43 -0.57 -0.93 -27.83
N GLN A 44 -1.45 -0.72 -28.81
CA GLN A 44 -1.80 0.64 -29.23
C GLN A 44 -2.56 1.37 -28.12
N GLN A 45 -3.51 0.66 -27.49
CA GLN A 45 -4.22 1.17 -26.33
C GLN A 45 -3.27 1.39 -25.15
N THR A 46 -2.36 0.45 -24.90
CA THR A 46 -1.32 0.62 -23.86
C THR A 46 -0.47 1.87 -24.09
N LEU A 47 -0.03 2.15 -25.32
CA LEU A 47 0.75 3.34 -25.64
C LEU A 47 -0.03 4.62 -25.37
N ASN A 48 -1.26 4.73 -25.85
CA ASN A 48 -2.10 5.91 -25.65
C ASN A 48 -2.39 6.15 -24.15
N SER A 49 -2.71 5.08 -23.41
CA SER A 49 -2.90 5.15 -21.96
C SER A 49 -1.64 5.57 -21.23
N LEU A 50 -0.47 5.06 -21.65
CA LEU A 50 0.81 5.37 -21.02
C LEU A 50 1.22 6.83 -21.28
N GLU A 51 1.01 7.35 -22.49
CA GLU A 51 1.23 8.75 -22.82
C GLU A 51 0.32 9.68 -22.01
N SER A 52 -0.96 9.30 -21.88
CA SER A 52 -1.93 10.05 -21.07
C SER A 52 -1.54 10.06 -19.59
N ALA A 53 -1.14 8.90 -19.04
CA ALA A 53 -0.68 8.78 -17.66
C ALA A 53 0.63 9.55 -17.43
N PHE A 54 1.57 9.51 -18.38
CA PHE A 54 2.83 10.24 -18.32
C PHE A 54 2.57 11.76 -18.24
N ALA A 55 1.71 12.28 -19.11
CA ALA A 55 1.34 13.70 -19.11
C ALA A 55 0.69 14.11 -17.78
N LEU A 56 -0.27 13.30 -17.29
CA LEU A 56 -0.95 13.56 -16.03
C LEU A 56 0.02 13.61 -14.83
N VAL A 57 0.93 12.63 -14.73
CA VAL A 57 1.92 12.58 -13.64
C VAL A 57 2.87 13.77 -13.73
N ARG A 58 3.38 14.08 -14.92
CA ARG A 58 4.27 15.23 -15.14
C ARG A 58 3.60 16.52 -14.69
N ASP A 59 2.37 16.76 -15.12
CA ASP A 59 1.64 18.01 -14.85
C ASP A 59 1.26 18.12 -13.36
N ALA A 60 0.82 17.03 -12.73
CA ALA A 60 0.55 17.00 -11.29
C ALA A 60 1.80 17.29 -10.46
N VAL A 61 2.95 16.69 -10.81
CA VAL A 61 4.21 16.92 -10.10
C VAL A 61 4.76 18.33 -10.37
N ALA A 62 4.56 18.88 -11.56
CA ALA A 62 4.91 20.26 -11.89
C ALA A 62 4.13 21.26 -11.01
N ASN A 63 2.85 20.98 -10.73
CA ASN A 63 2.02 21.73 -9.78
C ASN A 63 2.42 21.51 -8.30
N GLY A 64 3.43 20.67 -8.06
CA GLY A 64 3.93 20.33 -6.73
C GLY A 64 3.25 19.13 -6.09
N GLY A 65 2.38 18.42 -6.79
CA GLY A 65 1.76 17.17 -6.37
C GLY A 65 2.77 16.05 -6.09
N MET A 66 2.31 15.02 -5.40
CA MET A 66 3.11 13.83 -5.09
C MET A 66 2.44 12.58 -5.67
N LEU A 67 3.25 11.75 -6.32
CA LEU A 67 2.85 10.42 -6.78
C LEU A 67 3.28 9.37 -5.75
N LEU A 68 2.35 8.52 -5.32
CA LEU A 68 2.65 7.35 -4.50
C LEU A 68 2.73 6.10 -5.38
N PHE A 69 3.86 5.39 -5.34
CA PHE A 69 4.00 4.11 -6.03
C PHE A 69 3.57 2.95 -5.12
N VAL A 70 2.73 2.06 -5.61
CA VAL A 70 2.21 0.91 -4.85
C VAL A 70 2.39 -0.37 -5.66
N GLY A 71 3.08 -1.35 -5.08
CA GLY A 71 3.21 -2.66 -5.69
C GLY A 71 3.80 -3.68 -4.71
N THR A 72 2.94 -4.47 -4.09
CA THR A 72 3.30 -5.52 -3.11
C THR A 72 3.55 -6.88 -3.76
N LYS A 73 3.25 -7.00 -5.05
CA LYS A 73 3.52 -8.20 -5.85
C LYS A 73 5.01 -8.48 -5.87
N ARG A 74 5.42 -9.74 -5.65
CA ARG A 74 6.85 -10.14 -5.53
C ARG A 74 7.69 -9.67 -6.72
N GLN A 75 7.12 -9.72 -7.91
CA GLN A 75 7.75 -9.29 -9.17
C GLN A 75 7.87 -7.76 -9.28
N ALA A 76 7.03 -7.01 -8.56
CA ALA A 76 6.99 -5.56 -8.58
C ALA A 76 7.80 -4.90 -7.46
N GLN A 77 8.06 -5.59 -6.34
CA GLN A 77 8.63 -4.95 -5.14
C GLN A 77 9.96 -4.25 -5.40
N GLU A 78 10.89 -4.93 -6.08
CA GLU A 78 12.21 -4.39 -6.40
C GLU A 78 12.14 -3.27 -7.43
N ALA A 79 11.34 -3.46 -8.49
CA ALA A 79 11.17 -2.47 -9.55
C ALA A 79 10.53 -1.17 -9.00
N ILE A 80 9.46 -1.28 -8.20
CA ILE A 80 8.80 -0.13 -7.60
C ILE A 80 9.69 0.58 -6.59
N GLY A 81 10.40 -0.16 -5.73
CA GLY A 81 11.32 0.44 -4.76
C GLY A 81 12.44 1.22 -5.45
N ALA A 82 13.14 0.59 -6.39
CA ALA A 82 14.28 1.22 -7.07
C ALA A 82 13.89 2.45 -7.91
N GLU A 83 12.77 2.39 -8.63
CA GLU A 83 12.30 3.49 -9.48
C GLU A 83 11.73 4.65 -8.65
N ALA A 84 11.06 4.36 -7.53
CA ALA A 84 10.57 5.39 -6.61
C ALA A 84 11.71 6.08 -5.84
N GLU A 85 12.71 5.33 -5.38
CA GLU A 85 13.92 5.90 -4.77
C GLU A 85 14.68 6.77 -5.77
N ARG A 86 14.79 6.34 -7.03
CA ARG A 86 15.42 7.13 -8.10
C ARG A 86 14.75 8.49 -8.29
N CYS A 87 13.43 8.54 -8.31
CA CYS A 87 12.71 9.80 -8.47
C CYS A 87 12.46 10.53 -7.15
N GLY A 88 12.80 9.95 -5.99
CA GLY A 88 12.52 10.50 -4.67
C GLY A 88 11.02 10.68 -4.43
N ALA A 89 10.22 9.70 -4.84
CA ALA A 89 8.78 9.63 -4.59
C ALA A 89 8.48 8.60 -3.48
N PRO A 90 7.39 8.78 -2.72
CA PRO A 90 7.00 7.79 -1.73
C PRO A 90 6.55 6.50 -2.41
N HIS A 91 6.78 5.37 -1.73
CA HIS A 91 6.42 4.05 -2.24
C HIS A 91 5.98 3.06 -1.16
N VAL A 92 5.23 2.05 -1.59
CA VAL A 92 4.84 0.88 -0.78
C VAL A 92 5.08 -0.37 -1.60
N ASN A 93 6.15 -1.10 -1.28
CA ASN A 93 6.57 -2.32 -1.99
C ASN A 93 6.37 -3.62 -1.19
N GLN A 94 6.23 -3.55 0.14
CA GLN A 94 6.09 -4.74 0.98
C GLN A 94 4.63 -5.13 1.20
N ARG A 95 3.90 -4.36 1.99
CA ARG A 95 2.52 -4.64 2.35
C ARG A 95 1.73 -3.36 2.54
N TRP A 96 0.59 -3.28 1.87
CA TRP A 96 -0.42 -2.27 2.17
C TRP A 96 -1.08 -2.56 3.51
N LEU A 97 -1.04 -1.59 4.43
CA LEU A 97 -1.79 -1.65 5.68
C LEU A 97 -3.13 -0.95 5.45
N GLY A 98 -4.23 -1.60 5.81
CA GLY A 98 -5.55 -0.96 5.71
C GLY A 98 -5.59 0.31 6.57
N GLY A 99 -6.14 1.39 6.01
CA GLY A 99 -6.15 2.71 6.62
C GLY A 99 -4.89 3.53 6.36
N MET A 100 -4.04 3.12 5.40
CA MET A 100 -2.83 3.86 5.04
C MET A 100 -3.11 5.29 4.59
N LEU A 101 -4.18 5.49 3.82
CA LEU A 101 -4.60 6.81 3.36
C LEU A 101 -5.75 7.36 4.19
N THR A 102 -6.77 6.54 4.47
CA THR A 102 -7.99 6.99 5.15
C THR A 102 -7.76 7.29 6.64
N ASN A 103 -6.78 6.63 7.28
CA ASN A 103 -6.37 6.91 8.65
C ASN A 103 -4.94 7.48 8.71
N TRP A 104 -4.69 8.53 7.93
CA TRP A 104 -3.37 9.16 7.83
C TRP A 104 -2.81 9.64 9.18
N ARG A 105 -3.66 10.11 10.09
CA ARG A 105 -3.21 10.59 11.41
C ARG A 105 -2.50 9.50 12.21
N THR A 106 -3.12 8.31 12.34
CA THR A 106 -2.50 7.17 13.04
C THR A 106 -1.26 6.67 12.31
N MET A 107 -1.27 6.67 10.97
CA MET A 107 -0.11 6.27 10.19
C MET A 107 1.08 7.22 10.39
N ARG A 108 0.82 8.52 10.46
CA ARG A 108 1.83 9.54 10.75
C ARG A 108 2.41 9.38 12.15
N GLU A 109 1.58 9.08 13.15
CA GLU A 109 2.05 8.76 14.51
C GLU A 109 2.98 7.55 14.53
N ARG A 110 2.69 6.51 13.74
CA ARG A 110 3.57 5.33 13.59
C ARG A 110 4.90 5.66 12.91
N ILE A 111 4.90 6.55 11.92
CA ILE A 111 6.14 7.04 11.29
C ILE A 111 6.97 7.86 12.28
N MET A 112 6.33 8.70 13.10
CA MET A 112 7.02 9.44 14.17
C MET A 112 7.58 8.50 15.25
N GLU A 113 6.85 7.44 15.60
CA GLU A 113 7.32 6.40 16.51
C GLU A 113 8.58 5.71 15.97
N LEU A 114 8.62 5.38 14.67
CA LEU A 114 9.79 4.83 14.01
C LEU A 114 10.99 5.79 14.10
N LYS A 115 10.82 7.07 13.72
CA LYS A 115 11.89 8.08 13.80
C LYS A 115 12.44 8.21 15.23
N LYS A 116 11.55 8.25 16.23
CA LYS A 116 11.93 8.29 17.65
C LYS A 116 12.73 7.05 18.08
N LEU A 117 12.36 5.86 17.62
CA LEU A 117 13.07 4.62 17.96
C LEU A 117 14.48 4.59 17.33
N GLU A 118 14.62 5.08 16.10
CA GLU A 118 15.93 5.23 15.46
C GLU A 118 16.82 6.25 16.16
N GLU A 119 16.28 7.42 16.52
CA GLU A 119 17.04 8.42 17.26
C GLU A 119 17.56 7.88 18.59
N ARG A 120 16.76 7.09 19.30
CA ARG A 120 17.17 6.43 20.56
C ARG A 120 18.26 5.38 20.33
N ARG A 121 18.17 4.63 19.23
CA ARG A 121 19.21 3.68 18.81
C ARG A 121 20.51 4.42 18.53
N ASP A 122 20.44 5.51 17.77
CA ASP A 122 21.61 6.28 17.32
C ASP A 122 22.27 7.06 18.48
N LYS A 123 21.51 7.43 19.51
CA LYS A 123 22.01 7.98 20.78
C LYS A 123 22.70 6.94 21.68
N GLY A 124 22.69 5.66 21.32
CA GLY A 124 23.29 4.57 22.11
C GLY A 124 22.46 4.12 23.32
N GLU A 125 21.18 4.52 23.43
CA GLU A 125 20.32 4.10 24.56
C GLU A 125 20.12 2.58 24.63
N PHE A 126 20.31 1.88 23.50
CA PHE A 126 20.10 0.44 23.40
C PHE A 126 21.21 -0.35 24.12
N GLU A 127 22.36 0.27 24.39
CA GLU A 127 23.46 -0.32 25.15
C GLU A 127 23.23 -0.23 26.67
N LEU A 128 22.38 0.71 27.11
CA LEU A 128 22.05 0.92 28.52
C LEU A 128 20.96 -0.03 29.04
N ILE A 129 20.19 -0.63 28.14
CA ILE A 129 19.10 -1.56 28.46
C ILE A 129 19.54 -3.01 28.35
N THR A 130 18.69 -3.93 28.82
CA THR A 130 19.01 -5.35 28.73
C THR A 130 19.06 -5.81 27.27
N LYS A 131 19.94 -6.78 26.96
CA LYS A 131 20.06 -7.34 25.59
C LYS A 131 18.72 -7.86 25.05
N LYS A 132 17.83 -8.35 25.93
CA LYS A 132 16.49 -8.81 25.56
C LYS A 132 15.62 -7.65 25.07
N GLU A 133 15.57 -6.55 25.83
CA GLU A 133 14.80 -5.36 25.46
C GLU A 133 15.36 -4.69 24.20
N GLY A 134 16.70 -4.58 24.09
CA GLY A 134 17.37 -4.07 22.90
C GLY A 134 17.02 -4.89 21.65
N LEU A 135 16.97 -6.22 21.76
CA LEU A 135 16.56 -7.08 20.66
C LEU A 135 15.10 -6.88 20.25
N VAL A 136 14.19 -6.70 21.22
CA VAL A 136 12.77 -6.42 20.95
C VAL A 136 12.61 -5.10 20.22
N LEU A 137 13.30 -4.04 20.66
CA LEU A 137 13.27 -2.74 20.00
C LEU A 137 13.87 -2.80 18.59
N THR A 138 14.99 -3.52 18.41
CA THR A 138 15.62 -3.70 17.10
C THR A 138 14.70 -4.41 16.12
N ARG A 139 14.03 -5.49 16.56
CA ARG A 139 13.02 -6.19 15.75
C ARG A 139 11.83 -5.29 15.42
N LYS A 140 11.42 -4.43 16.36
CA LYS A 140 10.34 -3.47 16.15
C LYS A 140 10.72 -2.42 15.10
N ILE A 141 11.94 -1.88 15.15
CA ILE A 141 12.48 -0.97 14.13
C ILE A 141 12.49 -1.65 12.77
N ALA A 142 13.09 -2.84 12.65
CA ALA A 142 13.18 -3.56 11.37
C ALA A 142 11.79 -3.81 10.74
N LYS A 143 10.79 -4.18 11.56
CA LYS A 143 9.42 -4.42 11.11
C LYS A 143 8.70 -3.14 10.69
N LEU A 144 8.98 -2.01 11.36
CA LEU A 144 8.41 -0.72 11.00
C LEU A 144 9.06 -0.16 9.73
N GLU A 145 10.38 -0.27 9.62
CA GLU A 145 11.15 0.18 8.45
C GLU A 145 10.74 -0.59 7.18
N GLU A 146 10.62 -1.91 7.26
CA GLU A 146 10.15 -2.74 6.15
C GLU A 146 8.77 -2.30 5.61
N ARG A 147 7.89 -1.79 6.49
CA ARG A 147 6.50 -1.47 6.12
C ARG A 147 6.28 0.01 5.80
N LEU A 148 7.01 0.91 6.46
CA LEU A 148 6.77 2.35 6.44
C LEU A 148 7.94 3.15 5.86
N GLY A 149 9.09 2.51 5.58
CA GLY A 149 10.28 3.18 5.08
C GLY A 149 10.01 4.01 3.81
N GLY A 150 9.26 3.45 2.86
CA GLY A 150 8.93 4.14 1.61
C GLY A 150 7.95 5.32 1.75
N ILE A 151 7.23 5.46 2.87
CA ILE A 151 6.32 6.60 3.13
C ILE A 151 6.83 7.52 4.25
N ARG A 152 8.05 7.29 4.73
CA ARG A 152 8.69 8.01 5.86
C ARG A 152 8.79 9.52 5.64
N GLU A 153 9.06 9.92 4.40
CA GLU A 153 9.25 11.32 4.00
C GLU A 153 7.94 11.99 3.57
N MET A 154 6.82 11.26 3.61
CA MET A 154 5.52 11.79 3.21
C MET A 154 4.94 12.67 4.32
N ALA A 155 4.81 13.97 4.06
CA ALA A 155 4.24 14.94 4.99
C ALA A 155 2.73 15.12 4.85
N ARG A 156 2.22 15.00 3.62
CA ARG A 156 0.82 15.15 3.24
C ARG A 156 0.36 13.97 2.37
N LEU A 157 -0.94 13.82 2.18
CA LEU A 157 -1.48 12.79 1.31
C LEU A 157 -0.99 12.96 -0.14
N PRO A 158 -0.83 11.86 -0.89
CA PRO A 158 -0.48 11.93 -2.31
C PRO A 158 -1.65 12.50 -3.12
N GLU A 159 -1.32 13.13 -4.24
CA GLU A 159 -2.30 13.65 -5.20
C GLU A 159 -2.65 12.61 -6.26
N LEU A 160 -1.72 11.69 -6.55
CA LEU A 160 -1.92 10.59 -7.48
C LEU A 160 -1.35 9.31 -6.89
N ILE A 161 -1.94 8.17 -7.26
CA ILE A 161 -1.42 6.86 -6.88
C ILE A 161 -1.21 6.03 -8.13
N PHE A 162 -0.02 5.45 -8.25
CA PHE A 162 0.31 4.47 -9.27
C PHE A 162 0.32 3.06 -8.65
N VAL A 163 -0.54 2.17 -9.14
CA VAL A 163 -0.74 0.82 -8.60
C VAL A 163 -0.34 -0.25 -9.61
N VAL A 164 0.42 -1.24 -9.16
CA VAL A 164 0.70 -2.48 -9.90
C VAL A 164 -0.15 -3.61 -9.32
N ASP A 165 -0.91 -4.31 -10.18
CA ASP A 165 -1.85 -5.39 -9.82
C ASP A 165 -3.07 -4.90 -9.02
N VAL A 166 -4.15 -4.55 -9.71
CA VAL A 166 -5.41 -4.07 -9.08
C VAL A 166 -6.00 -5.12 -8.12
N ARG A 167 -5.86 -6.41 -8.45
CA ARG A 167 -6.51 -7.48 -7.68
C ARG A 167 -5.86 -7.63 -6.31
N ARG A 168 -4.53 -7.58 -6.26
CA ARG A 168 -3.79 -7.72 -5.00
C ARG A 168 -3.81 -6.42 -4.18
N GLU A 169 -3.88 -5.27 -4.84
CA GLU A 169 -3.86 -3.94 -4.22
C GLU A 169 -5.27 -3.29 -4.10
N HIS A 170 -6.33 -4.09 -4.16
CA HIS A 170 -7.73 -3.59 -4.13
C HIS A 170 -8.04 -2.67 -2.93
N THR A 171 -7.41 -2.92 -1.76
CA THR A 171 -7.60 -2.08 -0.56
C THR A 171 -7.03 -0.68 -0.76
N ALA A 172 -5.88 -0.56 -1.43
CA ALA A 172 -5.27 0.73 -1.73
C ALA A 172 -6.16 1.54 -2.68
N ILE A 173 -6.69 0.89 -3.71
CA ILE A 173 -7.62 1.48 -4.68
C ILE A 173 -8.92 1.92 -3.99
N HIS A 174 -9.46 1.09 -3.11
CA HIS A 174 -10.67 1.42 -2.36
C HIS A 174 -10.47 2.65 -1.46
N GLU A 175 -9.36 2.72 -0.73
CA GLU A 175 -9.02 3.88 0.10
C GLU A 175 -8.79 5.15 -0.73
N ALA A 176 -8.11 5.04 -1.87
CA ALA A 176 -7.89 6.15 -2.80
C ALA A 176 -9.22 6.71 -3.32
N ASN A 177 -10.14 5.83 -3.70
CA ASN A 177 -11.47 6.20 -4.18
C ASN A 177 -12.33 6.88 -3.11
N ILE A 178 -12.25 6.44 -1.85
CA ILE A 178 -12.94 7.12 -0.72
C ILE A 178 -12.47 8.57 -0.58
N LEU A 179 -11.17 8.81 -0.79
CA LEU A 179 -10.56 10.13 -0.66
C LEU A 179 -10.58 10.94 -1.96
N ASN A 180 -11.15 10.40 -3.04
CA ASN A 180 -11.14 10.98 -4.38
C ASN A 180 -9.73 11.29 -4.91
N ILE A 181 -8.75 10.44 -4.58
CA ILE A 181 -7.40 10.52 -5.13
C ILE A 181 -7.38 9.72 -6.43
N PRO A 182 -7.05 10.33 -7.59
CA PRO A 182 -7.04 9.62 -8.85
C PRO A 182 -6.06 8.46 -8.88
N VAL A 183 -6.52 7.34 -9.43
CA VAL A 183 -5.76 6.08 -9.48
C VAL A 183 -5.32 5.79 -10.92
N ILE A 184 -4.00 5.67 -11.10
CA ILE A 184 -3.37 5.13 -12.30
C ILE A 184 -2.98 3.69 -11.99
N ALA A 185 -3.44 2.72 -12.76
CA ALA A 185 -3.10 1.33 -12.49
C ALA A 185 -2.67 0.55 -13.72
N MET A 186 -1.71 -0.35 -13.50
CA MET A 186 -1.35 -1.38 -14.46
C MET A 186 -2.32 -2.55 -14.31
N VAL A 187 -3.10 -2.81 -15.35
CA VAL A 187 -4.22 -3.75 -15.32
C VAL A 187 -4.00 -4.88 -16.32
N ASP A 188 -3.89 -6.11 -15.80
CA ASP A 188 -3.89 -7.31 -16.61
C ASP A 188 -5.34 -7.80 -16.86
N THR A 189 -5.50 -8.64 -17.86
CA THR A 189 -6.72 -9.33 -18.29
C THR A 189 -7.52 -10.03 -17.19
N ASN A 190 -6.92 -10.39 -16.05
CA ASN A 190 -7.59 -11.05 -14.92
C ASN A 190 -8.20 -10.07 -13.90
N CYS A 191 -7.91 -8.78 -14.02
CA CYS A 191 -8.31 -7.73 -13.08
C CYS A 191 -9.61 -7.04 -13.53
N ASP A 192 -10.36 -6.47 -12.58
CA ASP A 192 -11.46 -5.55 -12.89
C ASP A 192 -10.90 -4.13 -13.04
N PRO A 193 -11.07 -3.45 -14.20
CA PRO A 193 -10.64 -2.06 -14.34
C PRO A 193 -11.53 -1.07 -13.56
N GLY A 194 -12.62 -1.53 -12.94
CA GLY A 194 -13.50 -0.69 -12.13
C GLY A 194 -12.80 -0.08 -10.92
N GLY A 195 -13.01 1.23 -10.72
CA GLY A 195 -12.39 1.98 -9.64
C GLY A 195 -10.97 2.46 -9.94
N VAL A 196 -10.51 2.32 -11.19
CA VAL A 196 -9.26 2.92 -11.70
C VAL A 196 -9.65 4.01 -12.70
N ASP A 197 -9.13 5.22 -12.52
CA ASP A 197 -9.42 6.36 -13.42
C ASP A 197 -8.61 6.27 -14.71
N TYR A 198 -7.32 5.91 -14.58
CA TYR A 198 -6.39 5.80 -15.70
C TYR A 198 -5.85 4.37 -15.81
N VAL A 199 -6.48 3.60 -16.69
CA VAL A 199 -6.14 2.20 -16.94
C VAL A 199 -4.99 2.11 -17.94
N ILE A 200 -3.90 1.45 -17.54
CA ILE A 200 -2.79 1.06 -18.41
C ILE A 200 -2.88 -0.46 -18.63
N PRO A 201 -3.42 -0.93 -19.77
CA PRO A 201 -3.50 -2.36 -20.06
C PRO A 201 -2.09 -2.93 -20.24
N ALA A 202 -1.65 -3.79 -19.33
CA ALA A 202 -0.28 -4.30 -19.36
C ALA A 202 -0.11 -5.53 -18.46
N ASN A 203 0.87 -6.36 -18.81
CA ASN A 203 1.30 -7.50 -18.02
C ASN A 203 1.89 -7.09 -16.66
N ASP A 204 1.31 -7.59 -15.58
CA ASP A 204 1.75 -7.34 -14.21
C ASP A 204 2.59 -8.50 -13.60
N ASP A 205 2.81 -9.59 -14.34
CA ASP A 205 3.63 -10.73 -13.92
C ASP A 205 5.09 -10.61 -14.39
N ALA A 206 5.33 -9.92 -15.51
CA ALA A 206 6.66 -9.76 -16.07
C ALA A 206 7.44 -8.63 -15.38
N ILE A 207 8.54 -8.98 -14.71
CA ILE A 207 9.45 -8.00 -14.04
C ILE A 207 9.91 -6.91 -15.02
N ARG A 208 10.24 -7.29 -16.26
CA ARG A 208 10.67 -6.34 -17.31
C ARG A 208 9.57 -5.37 -17.72
N ALA A 209 8.32 -5.83 -17.78
CA ALA A 209 7.17 -5.00 -18.09
C ALA A 209 6.91 -3.99 -16.96
N ILE A 210 6.84 -4.47 -15.71
CA ILE A 210 6.68 -3.61 -14.53
C ILE A 210 7.78 -2.55 -14.48
N LYS A 211 9.04 -2.95 -14.67
CA LYS A 211 10.18 -2.02 -14.65
C LYS A 211 10.09 -0.95 -15.74
N LEU A 212 9.67 -1.33 -16.95
CA LEU A 212 9.51 -0.38 -18.05
C LEU A 212 8.42 0.65 -17.75
N VAL A 213 7.25 0.21 -17.28
CA VAL A 213 6.12 1.09 -16.98
C VAL A 213 6.40 1.95 -15.75
N ALA A 214 6.92 1.36 -14.67
CA ALA A 214 7.30 2.09 -13.46
C ALA A 214 8.42 3.11 -13.75
N GLY A 215 9.40 2.73 -14.57
CA GLY A 215 10.47 3.63 -15.01
C GLY A 215 9.95 4.81 -15.81
N ALA A 216 8.97 4.60 -16.69
CA ALA A 216 8.31 5.69 -17.42
C ALA A 216 7.57 6.66 -16.49
N MET A 217 6.90 6.14 -15.47
CA MET A 217 6.23 6.97 -14.46
C MET A 217 7.25 7.73 -13.61
N ALA A 218 8.37 7.11 -13.24
CA ALA A 218 9.46 7.77 -12.52
C ALA A 218 10.11 8.88 -13.37
N ASP A 219 10.29 8.66 -14.67
CA ASP A 219 10.78 9.68 -15.60
C ASP A 219 9.80 10.85 -15.74
N ALA A 220 8.48 10.59 -15.73
CA ALA A 220 7.47 11.64 -15.69
C ALA A 220 7.57 12.50 -14.41
N VAL A 221 7.79 11.88 -13.25
CA VAL A 221 8.01 12.57 -11.98
C VAL A 221 9.27 13.45 -12.05
N LEU A 222 10.36 12.94 -12.62
CA LEU A 222 11.60 13.70 -12.78
C LEU A 222 11.43 14.88 -13.74
N GLU A 223 10.73 14.69 -14.87
CA GLU A 223 10.41 15.75 -15.84
C GLU A 223 9.54 16.83 -15.19
N GLY A 224 8.50 16.45 -14.43
CA GLY A 224 7.66 17.39 -13.68
C GLY A 224 8.42 18.16 -12.61
N LYS A 225 9.32 17.49 -11.87
CA LYS A 225 10.21 18.16 -10.89
C LYS A 225 11.16 19.15 -11.56
N ALA A 226 11.68 18.84 -12.75
CA ALA A 226 12.54 19.74 -13.50
C ALA A 226 11.77 20.98 -13.97
N MET A 227 10.57 20.80 -14.55
CA MET A 227 9.70 21.90 -14.97
C MET A 227 9.38 22.87 -13.83
N ARG A 228 9.13 22.34 -12.63
CA ARG A 228 8.89 23.17 -11.45
C ARG A 228 10.12 24.00 -11.06
N LYS A 229 11.32 23.41 -11.10
CA LYS A 229 12.57 24.12 -10.82
C LYS A 229 12.87 25.20 -11.85
N ASP A 230 12.54 24.97 -13.12
CA ASP A 230 12.73 25.96 -14.18
C ASP A 230 11.70 27.11 -14.08
N ALA A 231 10.51 26.83 -13.54
CA ALA A 231 9.46 27.81 -13.29
C ALA A 231 9.67 28.64 -12.01
N GLU A 232 10.49 28.17 -11.07
CA GLU A 232 11.01 28.93 -9.92
C GLU A 232 12.40 29.48 -10.29
N PRO A 233 12.53 30.65 -10.96
CA PRO A 233 13.84 31.19 -11.29
C PRO A 233 14.62 31.47 -10.00
N ALA A 234 15.94 31.24 -10.07
CA ALA A 234 16.89 31.50 -9.01
C ALA A 234 16.89 32.98 -8.58
N GLU A 235 16.08 33.32 -7.59
CA GLU A 235 16.25 34.50 -6.75
C GLU A 235 16.17 34.10 -5.26
N GLY A 236 17.30 34.22 -4.56
CA GLY A 236 17.37 34.57 -3.13
C GLY A 236 16.96 33.53 -2.07
N ALA A 237 17.95 33.02 -1.33
CA ALA A 237 17.76 32.51 0.04
C ALA A 237 17.23 33.61 1.01
N PRO A 238 16.79 33.32 2.26
CA PRO A 238 16.19 32.13 2.87
C PRO A 238 14.86 32.50 3.60
N GLU A 239 13.70 32.08 3.09
CA GLU A 239 12.40 32.24 3.80
C GLU A 239 11.92 30.97 4.49
N ALA A 240 12.67 29.87 4.36
CA ALA A 240 12.31 28.55 4.87
C ALA A 240 12.46 28.37 6.40
N GLU A 241 12.99 29.37 7.12
CA GLU A 241 13.14 29.31 8.58
C GLU A 241 11.99 30.01 9.34
N ALA A 242 11.38 31.07 8.76
CA ALA A 242 10.27 31.79 9.41
C ALA A 242 8.92 31.07 9.34
N ALA A 243 8.72 30.17 8.36
CA ALA A 243 7.48 29.39 8.25
C ALA A 243 7.47 28.11 9.11
N ARG A 244 8.59 27.75 9.74
CA ARG A 244 8.70 26.55 10.59
C ARG A 244 8.23 26.76 12.04
N GLU A 245 8.09 28.01 12.48
CA GLU A 245 7.69 28.35 13.85
C GLU A 245 6.24 28.82 14.00
N ALA A 246 5.50 29.05 12.90
CA ALA A 246 4.15 29.64 12.94
C ALA A 246 2.99 28.64 12.82
N GLY A 247 3.25 27.33 12.91
CA GLY A 247 2.21 26.29 12.83
C GLY A 247 2.27 25.36 14.03
N TYR A 248 1.28 25.48 14.92
CA TYR A 248 1.06 24.77 16.19
C TYR A 248 1.62 25.44 17.45
N ALA A 249 1.04 26.59 17.78
CA ALA A 249 0.76 26.96 19.17
C ALA A 249 -0.71 27.39 19.30
N GLU A 250 -1.64 26.53 18.87
CA GLU A 250 -3.00 26.58 19.42
C GLU A 250 -2.93 25.83 20.75
N THR A 251 -2.92 26.58 21.84
CA THR A 251 -2.96 26.07 23.20
C THR A 251 -4.21 25.24 23.42
N ASP A 252 -4.07 24.05 24.02
CA ASP A 252 -5.11 23.10 24.41
C ASP A 252 -6.28 23.69 25.25
N GLU A 253 -6.26 24.98 25.57
CA GLU A 253 -7.32 25.70 26.31
C GLU A 253 -8.54 26.08 25.47
N GLU A 254 -8.46 26.20 24.14
CA GLU A 254 -9.63 26.59 23.31
C GLU A 254 -10.49 25.40 22.84
N LEU A 255 -9.94 24.18 22.78
CA LEU A 255 -10.67 22.99 22.36
C LEU A 255 -11.46 22.31 23.49
N LEU A 256 -11.15 22.63 24.75
CA LEU A 256 -11.85 22.11 25.91
C LEU A 256 -12.80 23.18 26.44
N GLY A 257 -14.09 23.01 26.19
CA GLY A 257 -15.12 23.90 26.75
C GLY A 257 -14.99 24.07 28.27
N ALA A 258 -15.44 25.21 28.81
CA ALA A 258 -15.25 25.60 30.21
C ALA A 258 -15.68 24.53 31.25
N ALA A 259 -16.60 23.65 30.88
CA ALA A 259 -17.06 22.53 31.71
C ALA A 259 -16.02 21.41 31.89
N THR A 260 -15.14 21.17 30.91
CA THR A 260 -14.10 20.13 30.96
C THR A 260 -12.86 20.60 31.72
N LEU A 261 -12.52 21.89 31.57
CA LEU A 261 -11.40 22.53 32.26
C LEU A 261 -11.65 22.68 33.77
N ALA A 262 -12.91 22.91 34.18
CA ALA A 262 -13.32 22.89 35.57
C ALA A 262 -13.18 21.50 36.22
N LYS A 263 -13.48 20.43 35.50
CA LYS A 263 -13.30 19.04 35.99
C LYS A 263 -11.84 18.63 36.09
N LEU A 264 -10.98 19.14 35.21
CA LEU A 264 -9.53 18.93 35.28
C LEU A 264 -8.87 19.68 36.45
N ARG A 265 -9.29 20.93 36.72
CA ARG A 265 -8.79 21.70 37.88
C ARG A 265 -9.37 21.22 39.22
N GLY A 266 -10.54 20.60 39.21
CA GLY A 266 -11.21 20.10 40.42
C GLY A 266 -10.71 18.74 40.93
N GLY A 267 -9.88 18.01 40.17
CA GLY A 267 -9.33 16.73 40.61
C GLY A 267 -10.35 15.60 40.80
N GLU A 268 -11.58 15.73 40.28
CA GLU A 268 -12.69 14.81 40.54
C GLU A 268 -12.78 13.61 39.58
N LEU A 269 -11.74 13.32 38.79
CA LEU A 269 -11.78 12.16 37.88
C LEU A 269 -11.39 10.82 38.51
N PHE A 270 -10.94 10.82 39.77
CA PHE A 270 -10.58 9.60 40.48
C PHE A 270 -11.16 9.63 41.90
N PRO A 271 -12.34 9.01 42.14
CA PRO A 271 -12.67 8.63 43.51
C PRO A 271 -11.61 7.61 43.97
N GLU A 272 -10.90 7.91 45.06
CA GLU A 272 -9.99 6.96 45.72
C GLU A 272 -10.79 5.77 46.26
N GLU A 273 -11.05 4.79 45.40
CA GLU A 273 -11.48 3.48 45.84
C GLU A 273 -10.23 2.65 46.14
N LYS A 274 -9.95 2.44 47.44
CA LYS A 274 -8.93 1.49 47.89
C LYS A 274 -9.34 0.09 47.45
N VAL A 275 -8.83 -0.37 46.32
CA VAL A 275 -8.96 -1.77 45.89
C VAL A 275 -7.91 -2.60 46.64
N SER A 276 -8.37 -3.49 47.51
CA SER A 276 -7.53 -4.46 48.21
C SER A 276 -6.99 -5.51 47.24
N VAL A 277 -5.79 -6.01 47.57
CA VAL A 277 -4.92 -6.90 46.77
C VAL A 277 -5.61 -8.22 46.34
N GLU A 278 -6.72 -8.60 46.96
CA GLU A 278 -7.42 -9.86 46.69
C GLU A 278 -8.28 -9.85 45.40
N LYS A 279 -8.64 -8.68 44.84
CA LYS A 279 -9.47 -8.63 43.61
C LYS A 279 -8.67 -8.73 42.30
N LEU A 280 -7.36 -8.47 42.31
CA LEU A 280 -6.52 -8.60 41.11
C LEU A 280 -6.21 -10.07 40.76
N ALA A 281 -6.12 -10.94 41.77
CA ALA A 281 -5.87 -12.37 41.57
C ALA A 281 -7.07 -13.13 40.96
N ALA A 282 -8.29 -12.61 41.09
CA ALA A 282 -9.50 -13.24 40.53
C ALA A 282 -9.76 -12.88 39.06
N ALA A 283 -9.17 -11.80 38.55
CA ALA A 283 -9.35 -11.36 37.16
C ALA A 283 -8.34 -12.01 36.19
N GLU A 284 -7.18 -12.47 36.69
CA GLU A 284 -6.13 -13.08 35.86
C GLU A 284 -6.36 -14.59 35.61
N VAL A 285 -7.24 -15.25 36.38
CA VAL A 285 -7.57 -16.68 36.22
C VAL A 285 -8.66 -16.94 35.16
N LEU A 286 -9.29 -15.90 34.61
CA LEU A 286 -10.38 -16.01 33.62
C LEU A 286 -9.94 -15.88 32.15
N ALA A 287 -8.66 -15.65 31.87
CA ALA A 287 -8.16 -15.46 30.49
C ALA A 287 -7.43 -16.67 29.89
N GLU A 288 -7.26 -17.77 30.63
CA GLU A 288 -6.64 -18.99 30.10
C GLU A 288 -7.44 -20.24 30.49
N THR A 289 -8.35 -20.69 29.62
CA THR A 289 -8.59 -22.13 29.40
C THR A 289 -9.08 -22.39 27.97
N PRO A 290 -8.75 -23.57 27.41
CA PRO A 290 -8.76 -23.84 25.97
C PRO A 290 -10.16 -24.24 25.46
N LEU A 291 -10.46 -23.87 24.21
CA LEU A 291 -11.63 -24.37 23.49
C LEU A 291 -11.36 -25.81 23.01
N THR A 292 -11.98 -26.79 23.66
CA THR A 292 -12.27 -28.10 23.06
C THR A 292 -13.68 -28.54 23.39
N THR A 293 -14.42 -28.90 22.33
CA THR A 293 -15.52 -29.88 22.23
C THR A 293 -16.79 -29.68 23.08
N VAL A 294 -17.93 -29.53 22.40
CA VAL A 294 -19.22 -30.05 22.86
C VAL A 294 -19.88 -30.83 21.72
N ALA A 295 -20.42 -31.97 22.11
CA ALA A 295 -20.94 -33.06 21.31
C ALA A 295 -22.39 -32.84 20.82
N ASP A 296 -22.74 -33.66 19.81
CA ASP A 296 -24.04 -34.25 19.48
C ASP A 296 -25.32 -33.38 19.53
N ASP A 297 -25.93 -33.19 18.35
CA ASP A 297 -27.36 -33.53 18.23
C ASP A 297 -27.66 -34.14 16.84
N LYS A 298 -28.44 -35.22 16.84
CA LYS A 298 -28.82 -36.02 15.68
C LYS A 298 -30.11 -35.45 15.07
N VAL A 299 -30.11 -35.17 13.78
CA VAL A 299 -31.29 -35.30 12.93
C VAL A 299 -30.87 -35.99 11.63
N THR A 300 -31.38 -37.19 11.44
CA THR A 300 -31.34 -37.98 10.20
C THR A 300 -32.38 -37.45 9.22
N GLU A 301 -32.02 -37.26 7.94
CA GLU A 301 -32.85 -37.69 6.81
C GLU A 301 -32.05 -37.67 5.48
N GLU A 302 -32.15 -38.81 4.80
CA GLU A 302 -31.93 -39.23 3.42
C GLU A 302 -31.45 -38.23 2.34
N ILE A 303 -30.57 -38.72 1.44
CA ILE A 303 -30.57 -38.62 -0.05
C ILE A 303 -29.32 -39.42 -0.50
N GLU A 304 -29.48 -40.64 -1.02
CA GLU A 304 -29.53 -40.98 -2.46
C GLU A 304 -28.14 -40.86 -3.15
N GLU A 305 -27.37 -41.95 -3.14
CA GLU A 305 -26.13 -42.09 -3.91
C GLU A 305 -26.45 -42.88 -5.19
N VAL A 306 -26.58 -42.16 -6.30
CA VAL A 306 -26.63 -42.70 -7.65
C VAL A 306 -25.20 -43.00 -8.09
N ALA A 307 -25.00 -44.24 -8.52
CA ALA A 307 -23.79 -44.79 -9.09
C ALA A 307 -23.36 -44.07 -10.38
N ASP A 308 -22.06 -44.10 -10.69
CA ASP A 308 -21.60 -44.53 -12.01
C ASP A 308 -20.24 -45.26 -11.92
N PRO A 309 -19.99 -46.26 -12.78
CA PRO A 309 -18.94 -47.26 -12.64
C PRO A 309 -17.68 -46.94 -13.47
N ASP A 310 -16.74 -47.88 -13.44
CA ASP A 310 -15.60 -48.10 -14.35
C ASP A 310 -14.24 -47.52 -13.93
N GLU A 311 -13.45 -48.37 -13.26
CA GLU A 311 -12.12 -48.77 -13.77
C GLU A 311 -11.64 -50.04 -13.04
N GLU A 312 -11.91 -51.19 -13.66
CA GLU A 312 -11.17 -52.44 -13.43
C GLU A 312 -9.79 -52.36 -14.10
N GLY A 313 -8.76 -52.91 -13.44
CA GLY A 313 -7.53 -53.30 -14.14
C GLY A 313 -6.26 -53.28 -13.30
N VAL A 314 -6.13 -54.17 -12.30
CA VAL A 314 -4.81 -54.60 -11.82
C VAL A 314 -4.72 -56.11 -12.00
N GLU A 315 -4.05 -56.51 -13.08
CA GLU A 315 -3.63 -57.88 -13.34
C GLU A 315 -2.61 -58.32 -12.29
N ALA A 316 -2.87 -59.49 -11.69
CA ALA A 316 -1.90 -60.28 -10.96
C ALA A 316 -1.36 -61.35 -11.92
N GLU A 317 -0.06 -61.32 -12.20
CA GLU A 317 0.66 -62.44 -12.82
C GLU A 317 1.25 -63.34 -11.73
N ALA A 318 1.14 -64.65 -12.00
CA ALA A 318 1.85 -65.74 -11.35
C ALA A 318 3.24 -65.94 -11.98
#